data_AF-A0A7S0GQV3-F1
#
_entry.id   AF-A0A7S0GQV3-F1
#
_cell.length_a   1.000
_cell.length_b   1.000
_cell.length_c   1.000
_cell.angle_alpha   90.00
_cell.angle_beta   90.00
_cell.angle_gamma   90.00
#
_symmetry.space_group_name_H-M   'P 1'
#
loop_
_entity.id
_entity.type
_entity.pdbx_description
1 polymer ?
#
loop_
_entity_poly.entity_id
_entity_poly.type
_entity_poly.pdbx_seq_one_letter_code
_entity_poly.pdbx_strand_id
1 'polypeptide(L)'
;MDMTANVFLAAIQMKVRRVVLASSNHVMGGLKEEGVNIHTAKPITSFSKPKPGTHLVYPLNSDSTPYAVAKLFGERLAYALSHSPLNIDTCFIALRIGWCMPKENQPKDSSPAGTVNPDTVGKIKSAVRGGKCTKTDPEQVTEWFQLMWLSNRDFLQICEKVITADFSGKFHIFNAMSRNTGMRWDLAYPQRILGYNPKDDVTKHPRPNGDGKIGIYQSLTISRERRLKSKL
;
A
#
# COMPACT_ATOMS: atom_id res chain seq x y z
N MET A 1 5.10 0.35 20.77
CA MET A 1 5.83 1.58 20.43
C MET A 1 7.27 1.49 20.95
N ASP A 2 7.45 0.99 22.17
CA ASP A 2 8.74 0.83 22.86
C ASP A 2 9.79 0.09 22.03
N MET A 3 9.43 -1.03 21.40
CA MET A 3 10.35 -1.78 20.53
C MET A 3 10.97 -0.89 19.45
N THR A 4 10.16 -0.08 18.74
CA THR A 4 10.66 0.81 17.69
C THR A 4 11.60 1.87 18.26
N ALA A 5 11.24 2.46 19.40
CA ALA A 5 12.08 3.46 20.06
C ALA A 5 13.43 2.87 20.50
N ASN A 6 13.40 1.71 21.16
CA ASN A 6 14.60 1.02 21.63
C ASN A 6 15.54 0.64 20.48
N VAL A 7 15.00 0.10 19.38
CA VAL A 7 15.80 -0.23 18.19
C VAL A 7 16.43 1.01 17.58
N PHE A 8 15.70 2.13 17.49
CA PHE A 8 16.24 3.36 16.91
C PHE A 8 17.33 3.96 17.80
N LEU A 9 17.12 4.03 19.11
CA LEU A 9 18.12 4.53 20.06
C LEU A 9 19.37 3.64 20.07
N ALA A 10 19.22 2.32 20.07
CA ALA A 10 20.33 1.38 19.97
C ALA A 10 21.09 1.54 18.64
N ALA A 11 20.38 1.71 17.52
CA ALA A 11 20.99 1.94 16.22
C ALA A 11 21.83 3.24 16.18
N ILE A 12 21.33 4.31 16.80
CA ILE A 12 22.07 5.57 16.95
C ILE A 12 23.33 5.37 17.80
N GLN A 13 23.19 4.73 18.96
CA GLN A 13 24.31 4.46 19.87
C GLN A 13 25.41 3.64 19.20
N MET A 14 25.02 2.65 18.39
CA MET A 14 25.94 1.78 17.65
C MET A 14 26.40 2.39 16.31
N LYS A 15 26.03 3.65 16.02
CA LYS A 15 26.36 4.35 14.76
C LYS A 15 25.99 3.56 13.52
N VAL A 16 24.85 2.86 13.56
CA VAL A 16 24.30 2.15 12.40
C VAL A 16 24.03 3.19 11.32
N ARG A 17 24.55 2.94 10.13
CA ARG A 17 24.45 3.85 8.99
C ARG A 17 22.99 4.11 8.58
N ARG A 18 22.17 3.06 8.63
CA ARG A 18 20.81 3.07 8.08
C ARG A 18 19.89 2.12 8.82
N VAL A 19 18.69 2.59 9.16
CA VAL A 19 17.61 1.78 9.72
C VAL A 19 16.41 1.81 8.78
N VAL A 20 15.94 0.64 8.36
CA VAL A 20 14.74 0.49 7.55
C VAL A 20 13.59 0.02 8.43
N LEU A 21 12.67 0.94 8.73
CA LEU A 21 11.40 0.62 9.35
C LEU A 21 10.47 0.00 8.32
N ALA A 22 10.03 -1.23 8.57
CA ALA A 22 8.88 -1.83 7.90
C ALA A 22 7.60 -1.09 8.33
N SER A 23 7.35 0.07 7.71
CA SER A 23 6.10 0.81 7.81
C SER A 23 5.03 0.10 6.98
N SER A 24 3.86 0.73 6.84
CA SER A 24 2.73 0.11 6.17
C SER A 24 1.93 1.12 5.35
N ASN A 25 1.39 0.64 4.25
CA ASN A 25 0.35 1.32 3.50
C ASN A 25 -0.85 1.75 4.37
N HIS A 26 -1.13 1.06 5.48
CA HIS A 26 -2.24 1.36 6.38
C HIS A 26 -2.12 2.73 7.05
N VAL A 27 -0.92 3.34 7.08
CA VAL A 27 -0.71 4.74 7.48
C VAL A 27 -1.50 5.72 6.59
N MET A 28 -1.84 5.29 5.37
CA MET A 28 -2.63 6.04 4.40
C MET A 28 -4.05 5.47 4.22
N GLY A 29 -4.44 4.46 5.01
CA GLY A 29 -5.66 3.67 4.82
C GLY A 29 -6.94 4.50 4.83
N GLY A 30 -6.98 5.60 5.58
CA GLY A 30 -8.19 6.41 5.76
C GLY A 30 -8.45 7.35 4.58
N LEU A 31 -7.49 7.48 3.66
CA LEU A 31 -7.68 8.20 2.39
C LEU A 31 -8.66 7.46 1.45
N LYS A 32 -8.91 6.17 1.71
CA LYS A 32 -9.98 5.40 1.08
C LYS A 32 -11.37 5.95 1.42
N GLU A 33 -11.54 6.46 2.64
CA GLU A 33 -12.84 6.91 3.16
C GLU A 33 -13.22 8.32 2.70
N GLU A 34 -12.38 8.97 1.89
CA GLU A 34 -12.66 10.30 1.32
C GLU A 34 -13.71 10.25 0.19
N GLY A 35 -14.24 9.06 -0.13
CA GLY A 35 -15.33 8.88 -1.11
C GLY A 35 -14.92 9.17 -2.55
N VAL A 36 -13.61 9.20 -2.83
CA VAL A 36 -13.07 9.55 -4.15
C VAL A 36 -12.82 8.28 -4.96
N ASN A 37 -13.25 8.28 -6.22
CA ASN A 37 -12.94 7.21 -7.17
C ASN A 37 -11.41 7.03 -7.27
N ILE A 38 -10.95 5.80 -7.12
CA ILE A 38 -9.53 5.47 -7.03
C ILE A 38 -8.72 5.93 -8.26
N HIS A 39 -9.34 6.00 -9.43
CA HIS A 39 -8.70 6.40 -10.69
C HIS A 39 -8.68 7.92 -10.92
N THR A 40 -9.55 8.68 -10.25
CA THR A 40 -9.60 10.14 -10.39
C THR A 40 -9.03 10.87 -9.19
N ALA A 41 -8.86 10.17 -8.07
CA ALA A 41 -8.28 10.71 -6.86
C ALA A 41 -6.81 11.11 -7.06
N LYS A 42 -6.37 12.10 -6.26
CA LYS A 42 -4.97 12.52 -6.24
C LYS A 42 -4.06 11.33 -5.86
N PRO A 43 -2.88 11.19 -6.51
CA PRO A 43 -1.89 10.21 -6.11
C PRO A 43 -1.46 10.35 -4.65
N ILE A 44 -1.23 9.21 -4.00
CA ILE A 44 -0.69 9.10 -2.66
C ILE A 44 0.83 9.06 -2.79
N THR A 45 1.48 10.20 -2.53
CA THR A 45 2.93 10.32 -2.59
C THR A 45 3.57 10.03 -1.23
N SER A 46 4.89 9.95 -1.21
CA SER A 46 5.66 9.81 0.04
C SER A 46 5.46 11.01 1.00
N PHE A 47 4.99 12.14 0.48
CA PHE A 47 4.78 13.39 1.23
C PHE A 47 3.31 13.68 1.53
N SER A 48 2.37 12.84 1.09
CA SER A 48 0.96 12.99 1.42
C SER A 48 0.73 12.93 2.93
N LYS A 49 -0.18 13.78 3.43
CA LYS A 49 -0.58 13.78 4.84
C LYS A 49 -1.16 12.42 5.22
N PRO A 50 -0.65 11.75 6.28
CA PRO A 50 -1.14 10.44 6.68
C PRO A 50 -2.56 10.53 7.25
N LYS A 51 -3.33 9.47 7.04
CA LYS A 51 -4.65 9.25 7.61
C LYS A 51 -4.72 7.77 8.00
N PRO A 52 -4.19 7.42 9.18
CA PRO A 52 -3.94 6.03 9.55
C PRO A 52 -5.25 5.26 9.77
N GLY A 53 -5.26 4.01 9.31
CA GLY A 53 -6.35 3.07 9.57
C GLY A 53 -7.38 2.99 8.46
N THR A 54 -8.08 1.87 8.38
CA THR A 54 -9.27 1.70 7.56
C THR A 54 -10.32 1.04 8.44
N HIS A 55 -11.50 1.65 8.53
CA HIS A 55 -12.62 1.09 9.25
C HIS A 55 -13.52 0.32 8.28
N LEU A 56 -13.57 -1.00 8.41
CA LEU A 56 -14.52 -1.85 7.68
C LEU A 56 -15.64 -2.24 8.64
N VAL A 57 -16.74 -1.48 8.61
CA VAL A 57 -17.82 -1.56 9.60
C VAL A 57 -18.74 -2.78 9.41
N TYR A 58 -18.88 -3.33 8.20
CA TYR A 58 -19.66 -4.56 7.95
C TYR A 58 -19.33 -5.16 6.57
N PRO A 59 -19.29 -6.50 6.39
CA PRO A 59 -19.43 -7.58 7.37
C PRO A 59 -18.11 -7.99 8.04
N LEU A 60 -17.01 -7.28 7.77
CA LEU A 60 -15.68 -7.62 8.25
C LEU A 60 -15.41 -7.19 9.69
N ASN A 61 -16.08 -6.13 10.16
CA ASN A 61 -15.90 -5.52 11.49
C ASN A 61 -14.41 -5.36 11.85
N SER A 62 -13.58 -4.92 10.91
CA SER A 62 -12.13 -4.80 11.10
C SER A 62 -11.71 -3.34 11.18
N ASP A 63 -10.89 -3.00 12.16
CA ASP A 63 -10.29 -1.69 12.33
C ASP A 63 -8.77 -1.80 12.38
N SER A 64 -8.10 -1.31 11.33
CA SER A 64 -6.64 -1.33 11.27
C SER A 64 -5.98 -0.09 11.89
N THR A 65 -6.74 0.81 12.50
CA THR A 65 -6.26 2.09 13.04
C THR A 65 -5.19 1.91 14.12
N PRO A 66 -5.35 1.04 15.13
CA PRO A 66 -4.31 0.85 16.15
C PRO A 66 -2.97 0.41 15.54
N TYR A 67 -3.01 -0.52 14.58
CA TYR A 67 -1.83 -0.97 13.85
C TYR A 67 -1.21 0.17 13.02
N ALA A 68 -2.04 0.90 12.27
CA ALA A 68 -1.59 2.01 11.43
C ALA A 68 -0.96 3.15 12.25
N VAL A 69 -1.54 3.47 13.41
CA VAL A 69 -1.00 4.47 14.34
C VAL A 69 0.35 4.03 14.89
N ALA A 70 0.51 2.74 15.24
CA ALA A 70 1.80 2.21 15.69
C ALA A 70 2.89 2.31 14.60
N LYS A 71 2.55 2.10 13.33
CA LYS A 71 3.49 2.30 12.20
C LYS A 71 3.78 3.78 11.97
N LEU A 72 2.76 4.64 12.02
CA LEU A 72 2.90 6.09 11.89
C LEU A 72 3.78 6.67 13.00
N PHE A 73 3.65 6.19 14.24
CA PHE A 73 4.54 6.55 15.35
C PHE A 73 6.01 6.34 14.96
N GLY A 74 6.35 5.19 14.40
CA GLY A 74 7.71 4.92 13.93
C GLY A 74 8.18 5.90 12.85
N GLU A 75 7.32 6.26 11.89
CA GLU A 75 7.65 7.27 10.88
C GLU A 75 7.93 8.64 11.50
N ARG A 76 7.10 9.06 12.47
CA ARG A 76 7.24 10.36 13.13
C ARG A 76 8.47 10.41 14.03
N LEU A 77 8.75 9.32 14.74
CA LEU A 77 9.94 9.20 15.58
C LEU A 77 11.22 9.27 14.74
N ALA A 78 11.26 8.54 13.62
CA ALA A 78 12.36 8.61 12.65
C ALA A 78 12.59 10.05 12.16
N TYR A 79 11.51 10.73 11.75
CA TYR A 79 11.57 12.13 11.32
C TYR A 79 12.10 13.07 12.43
N ALA A 80 11.62 12.90 13.67
CA ALA A 80 12.05 13.74 14.79
C ALA A 80 13.53 13.53 15.10
N LEU A 81 14.01 12.29 15.10
CA LEU A 81 15.42 11.96 15.33
C LEU A 81 16.32 12.49 14.21
N SER A 82 15.90 12.37 12.94
CA SER A 82 16.69 12.84 11.80
C SER A 82 16.86 14.36 11.73
N HIS A 83 15.94 15.12 12.34
CA HIS A 83 15.97 16.59 12.41
C HIS A 83 16.36 17.10 13.80
N SER A 84 16.79 16.21 14.69
CA SER A 84 17.20 16.56 16.05
C SER A 84 18.52 17.35 16.02
N PRO A 85 18.73 18.31 16.94
CA PRO A 85 20.01 19.00 17.11
C PRO A 85 21.14 18.08 17.60
N LEU A 86 20.86 16.82 17.93
CA LEU A 86 21.82 15.85 18.46
C LEU A 86 22.82 15.30 17.42
N ASN A 87 22.92 15.89 16.23
CA ASN A 87 23.83 15.47 15.16
C ASN A 87 23.82 13.95 14.91
N ILE A 88 22.63 13.37 14.78
CA ILE A 88 22.46 11.94 14.51
C ILE A 88 22.84 11.64 13.06
N ASP A 89 23.81 10.74 12.84
CA ASP A 89 24.26 10.33 11.50
C ASP A 89 23.47 9.18 10.89
N THR A 90 22.71 8.45 11.72
CA THR A 90 21.85 7.35 11.27
C THR A 90 20.76 7.87 10.32
N CYS A 91 20.72 7.32 9.11
CA CYS A 91 19.63 7.55 8.17
C CYS A 91 18.44 6.64 8.51
N PHE A 92 17.25 7.20 8.63
CA PHE A 92 16.02 6.45 8.87
C PHE A 92 15.15 6.37 7.62
N ILE A 93 14.64 5.16 7.31
CA ILE A 93 13.79 4.93 6.15
C ILE A 93 12.49 4.29 6.61
N ALA A 94 11.36 4.90 6.30
CA ALA A 94 10.05 4.29 6.46
C ALA A 94 9.59 3.70 5.12
N LEU A 95 9.64 2.37 5.01
CA LEU A 95 9.14 1.66 3.84
C LEU A 95 7.66 1.31 4.06
N ARG A 96 6.76 2.01 3.38
CA ARG A 96 5.31 1.72 3.44
C ARG A 96 5.01 0.52 2.55
N ILE A 97 5.18 -0.66 3.12
CA ILE A 97 4.94 -1.94 2.46
C ILE A 97 3.46 -2.01 2.05
N GLY A 98 3.23 -2.29 0.78
CA GLY A 98 1.93 -2.63 0.20
C GLY A 98 1.44 -3.99 0.71
N TRP A 99 0.75 -4.72 -0.15
CA TRP A 99 0.22 -6.03 0.21
C TRP A 99 1.10 -7.15 -0.32
N CYS A 100 1.90 -7.72 0.58
CA CYS A 100 2.63 -8.96 0.35
C CYS A 100 1.84 -10.12 0.97
N MET A 101 1.32 -11.02 0.14
CA MET A 101 0.58 -12.21 0.61
C MET A 101 1.54 -13.36 0.93
N PRO A 102 1.17 -14.29 1.83
CA PRO A 102 1.98 -15.47 2.10
C PRO A 102 2.22 -16.35 0.86
N LYS A 103 3.20 -17.25 0.97
CA LYS A 103 3.55 -18.25 -0.07
C LYS A 103 3.99 -17.60 -1.38
N GLU A 104 3.51 -18.11 -2.50
CA GLU A 104 3.81 -17.63 -3.85
C GLU A 104 3.31 -16.19 -4.11
N ASN A 105 2.49 -15.63 -3.20
CA ASN A 105 2.00 -14.26 -3.28
C ASN A 105 1.37 -13.94 -4.64
N GLN A 106 0.56 -14.87 -5.17
CA GLN A 106 0.01 -14.69 -6.50
C GLN A 106 -1.20 -13.74 -6.46
N PRO A 107 -1.37 -12.84 -7.44
CA PRO A 107 -2.51 -11.92 -7.50
C PRO A 107 -3.87 -12.59 -7.38
N LYS A 108 -4.00 -13.82 -7.90
CA LYS A 108 -5.22 -14.63 -7.83
C LYS A 108 -5.64 -14.99 -6.40
N ASP A 109 -4.70 -15.01 -5.48
CA ASP A 109 -4.91 -15.33 -4.06
C ASP A 109 -5.35 -14.09 -3.26
N SER A 110 -5.38 -12.90 -3.89
CA SER A 110 -5.83 -11.66 -3.25
C SER A 110 -7.32 -11.70 -2.96
N SER A 111 -7.70 -11.43 -1.72
CA SER A 111 -9.10 -11.32 -1.29
C SER A 111 -9.31 -9.90 -0.77
N PRO A 112 -10.45 -9.23 -0.95
CA PRO A 112 -10.68 -7.81 -0.57
C PRO A 112 -10.32 -7.37 0.87
N ALA A 113 -9.94 -8.27 1.77
CA ALA A 113 -9.69 -7.95 3.17
C ALA A 113 -8.54 -8.75 3.83
N GLY A 114 -7.80 -9.55 3.06
CA GLY A 114 -6.90 -10.56 3.64
C GLY A 114 -7.72 -11.68 4.25
N THR A 115 -7.72 -12.82 3.57
CA THR A 115 -8.60 -13.96 3.88
C THR A 115 -10.07 -13.59 4.07
N VAL A 116 -10.76 -13.24 2.98
CA VAL A 116 -12.22 -13.46 2.92
C VAL A 116 -12.51 -14.74 2.15
N ASN A 117 -13.00 -15.73 2.87
CA ASN A 117 -13.77 -16.85 2.33
C ASN A 117 -14.79 -16.28 1.29
N PRO A 118 -14.97 -16.91 0.11
CA PRO A 118 -16.04 -16.60 -0.85
C PRO A 118 -17.40 -16.27 -0.20
N ASP A 119 -17.74 -16.92 0.91
CA ASP A 119 -18.95 -16.67 1.69
C ASP A 119 -19.05 -15.22 2.21
N THR A 120 -17.91 -14.62 2.56
CA THR A 120 -17.85 -13.23 3.04
C THR A 120 -18.07 -12.24 1.89
N VAL A 121 -17.63 -12.56 0.66
CA VAL A 121 -17.94 -11.74 -0.52
C VAL A 121 -19.45 -11.78 -0.81
N GLY A 122 -20.08 -12.95 -0.66
CA GLY A 122 -21.53 -13.11 -0.72
C GLY A 122 -22.25 -12.26 0.34
N LYS A 123 -21.77 -12.29 1.58
CA LYS A 123 -22.29 -11.47 2.69
C LYS A 123 -22.10 -9.96 2.46
N ILE A 124 -20.94 -9.53 1.93
CA ILE A 124 -20.69 -8.13 1.54
C ILE A 124 -21.72 -7.68 0.50
N LYS A 125 -21.89 -8.45 -0.59
CA LYS A 125 -22.85 -8.13 -1.66
C LYS A 125 -24.29 -8.09 -1.12
N SER A 126 -24.68 -9.03 -0.26
CA SER A 126 -26.01 -9.06 0.36
C SER A 126 -26.24 -7.88 1.31
N ALA A 127 -25.24 -7.47 2.08
CA ALA A 127 -25.34 -6.34 3.01
C ALA A 127 -25.51 -4.99 2.30
N VAL A 128 -24.82 -4.85 1.17
CA VAL A 128 -24.85 -3.65 0.34
C VAL A 128 -26.17 -3.54 -0.42
N ARG A 129 -26.66 -4.65 -0.98
CA ARG A 129 -28.03 -4.72 -1.54
C ARG A 129 -29.11 -4.46 -0.50
N GLY A 130 -28.88 -4.83 0.76
CA GLY A 130 -29.79 -4.58 1.88
C GLY A 130 -29.66 -3.20 2.54
N GLY A 131 -28.87 -2.27 1.99
CA GLY A 131 -28.74 -0.90 2.50
C GLY A 131 -28.00 -0.73 3.83
N LYS A 132 -27.32 -1.77 4.33
CA LYS A 132 -26.67 -1.76 5.66
C LYS A 132 -25.22 -1.25 5.66
N CYS A 133 -24.61 -1.04 4.49
CA CYS A 133 -23.23 -0.56 4.35
C CYS A 133 -23.23 0.87 3.80
N THR A 134 -23.01 1.87 4.65
CA THR A 134 -23.45 3.25 4.37
C THR A 134 -22.37 4.24 3.89
N LYS A 135 -21.12 3.85 3.60
CA LYS A 135 -20.09 4.85 3.24
C LYS A 135 -19.13 4.54 2.08
N THR A 136 -19.03 3.32 1.55
CA THR A 136 -18.12 3.05 0.41
C THR A 136 -18.60 1.86 -0.42
N ASP A 137 -18.54 2.02 -1.74
CA ASP A 137 -18.83 0.98 -2.72
C ASP A 137 -17.88 -0.22 -2.55
N PRO A 138 -18.39 -1.45 -2.32
CA PRO A 138 -17.58 -2.66 -2.12
C PRO A 138 -16.60 -2.98 -3.25
N GLU A 139 -16.94 -2.60 -4.48
CA GLU A 139 -16.07 -2.83 -5.63
C GLU A 139 -14.83 -1.93 -5.53
N GLN A 140 -15.02 -0.65 -5.20
CA GLN A 140 -13.93 0.29 -4.95
C GLN A 140 -13.10 -0.09 -3.72
N VAL A 141 -13.73 -0.65 -2.67
CA VAL A 141 -13.02 -1.21 -1.51
C VAL A 141 -12.10 -2.36 -1.93
N THR A 142 -12.65 -3.30 -2.71
CA THR A 142 -11.91 -4.46 -3.20
C THR A 142 -10.74 -4.03 -4.08
N GLU A 143 -11.00 -3.14 -5.03
CA GLU A 143 -10.01 -2.63 -5.95
C GLU A 143 -8.89 -1.88 -5.24
N TRP A 144 -9.21 -1.06 -4.22
CA TRP A 144 -8.22 -0.39 -3.38
C TRP A 144 -7.19 -1.37 -2.82
N PHE A 145 -7.64 -2.46 -2.18
CA PHE A 145 -6.73 -3.43 -1.58
C PHE A 145 -5.92 -4.19 -2.64
N GLN A 146 -6.52 -4.54 -3.76
CA GLN A 146 -5.81 -5.25 -4.84
C GLN A 146 -4.72 -4.39 -5.48
N LEU A 147 -4.99 -3.10 -5.71
CA LEU A 147 -4.03 -2.19 -6.31
C LEU A 147 -2.84 -1.86 -5.40
N MET A 148 -2.86 -2.32 -4.15
CA MET A 148 -1.73 -2.23 -3.21
C MET A 148 -0.79 -3.42 -3.27
N TRP A 149 -1.06 -4.41 -4.12
CA TRP A 149 -0.26 -5.63 -4.22
C TRP A 149 1.24 -5.33 -4.44
N LEU A 150 2.07 -6.11 -3.76
CA LEU A 150 3.52 -6.09 -3.87
C LEU A 150 3.98 -7.53 -4.03
N SER A 151 4.48 -7.88 -5.22
CA SER A 151 4.98 -9.22 -5.52
C SER A 151 6.26 -9.54 -4.74
N ASN A 152 6.60 -10.82 -4.62
CA ASN A 152 7.85 -11.25 -3.98
C ASN A 152 9.08 -10.68 -4.70
N ARG A 153 9.06 -10.63 -6.05
CA ARG A 153 10.17 -10.11 -6.86
C ARG A 153 10.39 -8.62 -6.61
N ASP A 154 9.31 -7.85 -6.67
CA ASP A 154 9.38 -6.40 -6.47
C ASP A 154 9.68 -6.06 -5.01
N PHE A 155 9.20 -6.86 -4.05
CA PHE A 155 9.54 -6.70 -2.64
C PHE A 155 11.04 -6.91 -2.38
N LEU A 156 11.64 -7.98 -2.93
CA LEU A 156 13.07 -8.22 -2.82
C LEU A 156 13.88 -7.08 -3.44
N GLN A 157 13.47 -6.60 -4.62
CA GLN A 157 14.13 -5.48 -5.28
C GLN A 157 14.14 -4.24 -4.39
N ILE A 158 12.99 -3.83 -3.82
CA ILE A 158 12.99 -2.61 -2.99
C ILE A 158 13.77 -2.80 -1.69
N CYS A 159 13.70 -3.99 -1.06
CA CYS A 159 14.48 -4.32 0.13
C CYS A 159 15.99 -4.22 -0.13
N GLU A 160 16.46 -4.72 -1.27
CA GLU A 160 17.85 -4.55 -1.69
C GLU A 160 18.17 -3.07 -1.89
N LYS A 161 17.36 -2.35 -2.68
CA LYS A 161 17.63 -0.95 -3.03
C LYS A 161 17.64 0.00 -1.84
N VAL A 162 16.76 -0.17 -0.85
CA VAL A 162 16.79 0.68 0.37
C VAL A 162 18.07 0.46 1.17
N ILE A 163 18.71 -0.70 1.06
CA ILE A 163 19.97 -1.01 1.74
C ILE A 163 21.18 -0.56 0.92
N THR A 164 21.16 -0.72 -0.39
CA THR A 164 22.36 -0.58 -1.25
C THR A 164 22.44 0.73 -2.00
N ALA A 165 21.32 1.44 -2.22
CA ALA A 165 21.35 2.69 -2.97
C ALA A 165 22.14 3.78 -2.24
N ASP A 166 22.87 4.55 -3.04
CA ASP A 166 23.59 5.73 -2.61
C ASP A 166 22.69 6.96 -2.79
N PHE A 167 22.27 7.55 -1.67
CA PHE A 167 21.43 8.74 -1.64
C PHE A 167 21.69 9.55 -0.38
N SER A 168 21.52 10.86 -0.51
CA SER A 168 21.66 11.81 0.58
C SER A 168 20.34 12.01 1.33
N GLY A 169 20.46 12.30 2.62
CA GLY A 169 19.33 12.61 3.50
C GLY A 169 19.32 11.73 4.74
N LYS A 170 18.79 12.29 5.83
CA LYS A 170 18.69 11.58 7.12
C LYS A 170 17.34 10.90 7.32
N PHE A 171 16.34 11.20 6.48
CA PHE A 171 15.03 10.58 6.55
C PHE A 171 14.33 10.48 5.20
N HIS A 172 13.77 9.30 4.92
CA HIS A 172 12.98 9.05 3.72
C HIS A 172 11.74 8.21 4.04
N ILE A 173 10.67 8.47 3.29
CA ILE A 173 9.49 7.61 3.23
C ILE A 173 9.41 7.09 1.80
N PHE A 174 9.19 5.78 1.62
CA PHE A 174 9.01 5.18 0.30
C PHE A 174 7.75 4.32 0.28
N ASN A 175 6.91 4.52 -0.73
CA ASN A 175 5.83 3.59 -1.05
C ASN A 175 6.42 2.34 -1.72
N ALA A 176 6.01 1.16 -1.26
CA ALA A 176 6.47 -0.12 -1.79
C ALA A 176 5.29 -0.93 -2.33
N MET A 177 5.04 -0.80 -3.62
CA MET A 177 4.05 -1.58 -4.37
C MET A 177 4.70 -2.10 -5.66
N SER A 178 4.12 -3.14 -6.23
CA SER A 178 4.36 -3.50 -7.63
C SER A 178 3.83 -2.40 -8.55
N ARG A 179 4.11 -2.49 -9.85
CA ARG A 179 3.69 -1.49 -10.86
C ARG A 179 2.22 -1.68 -11.25
N ASN A 180 1.33 -1.71 -10.27
CA ASN A 180 -0.09 -1.99 -10.46
C ASN A 180 -0.74 -0.86 -11.24
N THR A 181 -1.27 -1.19 -12.43
CA THR A 181 -1.92 -0.19 -13.28
C THR A 181 -3.17 0.35 -12.60
N GLY A 182 -3.28 1.69 -12.50
CA GLY A 182 -4.45 2.36 -11.93
C GLY A 182 -4.40 2.57 -10.41
N MET A 183 -3.33 2.16 -9.72
CA MET A 183 -3.16 2.41 -8.30
C MET A 183 -2.95 3.90 -7.98
N ARG A 184 -3.30 4.30 -6.75
CA ARG A 184 -3.04 5.66 -6.26
C ARG A 184 -1.62 5.87 -5.74
N TRP A 185 -0.91 4.83 -5.34
CA TRP A 185 0.41 4.98 -4.72
C TRP A 185 1.43 5.40 -5.77
N ASP A 186 1.93 6.62 -5.62
CA ASP A 186 2.98 7.14 -6.49
C ASP A 186 4.31 6.44 -6.18
N LEU A 187 5.02 6.07 -7.25
CA LEU A 187 6.33 5.43 -7.19
C LEU A 187 7.46 6.34 -7.72
N ALA A 188 7.17 7.59 -8.11
CA ALA A 188 8.17 8.48 -8.68
C ALA A 188 9.32 8.77 -7.70
N TYR A 189 9.01 8.92 -6.41
CA TYR A 189 10.04 9.15 -5.38
C TYR A 189 10.99 7.96 -5.16
N PRO A 190 10.54 6.73 -4.88
CA PRO A 190 11.43 5.57 -4.78
C PRO A 190 12.14 5.26 -6.11
N GLN A 191 11.52 5.49 -7.27
CA GLN A 191 12.20 5.39 -8.56
C GLN A 191 13.38 6.35 -8.66
N ARG A 192 13.17 7.62 -8.33
CA ARG A 192 14.19 8.66 -8.43
C ARG A 192 15.33 8.48 -7.44
N ILE A 193 15.03 8.14 -6.18
CA ILE A 193 16.02 8.09 -5.11
C ILE A 193 16.72 6.73 -5.03
N LEU A 194 15.99 5.63 -5.25
CA LEU A 194 16.52 4.28 -5.07
C LEU A 194 16.80 3.55 -6.39
N GLY A 195 16.32 4.07 -7.52
CA GLY A 195 16.28 3.30 -8.77
C GLY A 195 15.29 2.12 -8.69
N TYR A 196 14.29 2.18 -7.81
CA TYR A 196 13.27 1.13 -7.69
C TYR A 196 12.46 1.03 -8.99
N ASN A 197 12.42 -0.14 -9.62
CA ASN A 197 11.80 -0.34 -10.93
C ASN A 197 10.99 -1.65 -10.92
N PRO A 198 9.81 -1.65 -10.27
CA PRO A 198 8.98 -2.84 -10.15
C PRO A 198 8.50 -3.31 -11.52
N LYS A 199 8.39 -4.63 -11.66
CA LYS A 199 8.10 -5.30 -12.94
C LYS A 199 6.72 -5.90 -12.99
N ASP A 200 6.18 -6.30 -11.85
CA ASP A 200 4.91 -6.99 -11.81
C ASP A 200 3.74 -6.01 -11.73
N ASP A 201 2.56 -6.47 -12.15
CA ASP A 201 1.33 -5.68 -12.18
C ASP A 201 0.14 -6.60 -11.93
N VAL A 202 -0.60 -6.35 -10.84
CA VAL A 202 -1.76 -7.15 -10.43
C VAL A 202 -2.80 -7.30 -11.54
N THR A 203 -2.94 -6.29 -12.42
CA THR A 203 -3.95 -6.26 -13.48
C THR A 203 -3.66 -7.20 -14.64
N LYS A 204 -2.41 -7.65 -14.78
CA LYS A 204 -1.98 -8.63 -15.79
C LYS A 204 -2.25 -10.08 -15.39
N HIS A 205 -2.76 -10.28 -14.17
CA HIS A 205 -3.11 -11.58 -13.62
C HIS A 205 -4.60 -11.60 -13.23
N PRO A 206 -5.52 -11.51 -14.22
CA PRO A 206 -6.94 -11.48 -13.93
C PRO A 206 -7.36 -12.76 -13.22
N ARG A 207 -8.19 -12.61 -12.18
CA ARG A 207 -8.87 -13.75 -11.57
C ARG A 207 -9.84 -14.35 -12.59
N PRO A 208 -9.90 -15.68 -12.74
CA PRO A 208 -11.05 -16.30 -13.37
C PRO A 208 -12.28 -15.96 -12.50
N ASN A 209 -13.30 -15.35 -13.09
CA ASN A 209 -14.59 -15.28 -12.40
C ASN A 209 -15.10 -16.73 -12.25
N GLY A 210 -15.79 -17.03 -11.14
CA GLY A 210 -16.37 -18.36 -10.89
C GLY A 210 -17.44 -18.82 -11.90
N ASP A 211 -17.73 -18.00 -12.93
CA ASP A 211 -18.67 -18.25 -14.03
C ASP A 211 -17.99 -18.33 -15.41
N GLY A 212 -16.64 -18.35 -15.47
CA GLY A 212 -15.88 -18.44 -16.72
C GLY A 212 -15.92 -17.16 -17.58
N LYS A 213 -16.50 -16.06 -17.08
CA LYS A 213 -16.44 -14.78 -17.78
C LYS A 213 -15.18 -14.00 -17.43
N ILE A 214 -14.73 -13.23 -18.42
CA ILE A 214 -13.60 -12.31 -18.34
C ILE A 214 -13.74 -11.40 -17.10
N GLY A 215 -12.74 -11.43 -16.22
CA GLY A 215 -12.70 -10.63 -14.99
C GLY A 215 -12.78 -9.13 -15.26
N ILE A 216 -13.36 -8.39 -14.30
CA ILE A 216 -13.53 -6.92 -14.25
C ILE A 216 -12.31 -6.09 -14.74
N TYR A 217 -11.10 -6.62 -14.61
CA TYR A 217 -9.88 -5.96 -15.12
C TYR A 217 -9.83 -5.81 -16.63
N GLN A 218 -10.36 -6.77 -17.40
CA GLN A 218 -10.37 -6.68 -18.85
C GLN A 218 -11.47 -5.76 -19.35
N SER A 219 -12.63 -5.65 -18.67
CA SER A 219 -13.71 -4.75 -19.12
C SER A 219 -13.33 -3.28 -19.02
N LEU A 220 -12.56 -2.88 -17.99
CA LEU A 220 -12.05 -1.51 -17.82
C LEU A 220 -10.93 -1.18 -18.82
N THR A 221 -9.99 -2.10 -19.08
CA THR A 221 -8.95 -1.91 -20.09
C THR A 221 -9.54 -1.84 -21.51
N ILE A 222 -10.51 -2.72 -21.83
CA ILE A 222 -11.22 -2.73 -23.12
C ILE A 222 -12.04 -1.44 -23.30
N SER A 223 -12.71 -0.96 -22.24
CA SER A 223 -13.43 0.32 -22.26
C SER A 223 -12.51 1.51 -22.55
N ARG A 224 -11.33 1.54 -21.94
CA ARG A 224 -10.35 2.62 -22.10
C ARG A 224 -9.68 2.61 -23.48
N GLU A 225 -9.32 1.43 -24.00
CA GLU A 225 -8.79 1.28 -25.36
C GLU A 225 -9.82 1.67 -26.43
N ARG A 226 -11.09 1.31 -26.24
CA ARG A 226 -12.19 1.74 -27.14
C ARG A 226 -12.39 3.26 -27.14
N ARG A 227 -12.26 3.91 -25.98
CA ARG A 227 -12.37 5.38 -25.83
C ARG A 227 -11.19 6.16 -26.43
N LEU A 228 -10.01 5.53 -26.48
CA LEU A 228 -8.82 6.10 -27.12
C LEU A 228 -8.86 5.92 -28.64
N LYS A 229 -9.37 4.78 -29.12
CA LYS A 229 -9.59 4.53 -30.56
C LYS A 229 -10.74 5.31 -31.17
N SER A 230 -11.72 5.75 -30.38
CA SER A 230 -12.81 6.61 -30.86
C SER A 230 -12.47 8.12 -30.88
N LYS A 231 -11.23 8.48 -30.56
CA LYS A 231 -10.71 9.85 -30.55
C LYS A 231 -9.58 10.07 -31.58
N LEU A 232 -9.31 9.05 -32.38
CA LEU A 232 -8.51 9.10 -33.61
C LEU A 232 -9.47 8.94 -34.79
#